data_AF-A0A3R8TN61-F1
#
_entry.id   AF-A0A3R8TN61-F1
#
_cell.length_a   1.000
_cell.length_b   1.000
_cell.length_c   1.000
_cell.angle_alpha   90.00
_cell.angle_beta   90.00
_cell.angle_gamma   90.00
#
_symmetry.space_group_name_H-M   'P 1'
#
loop_
_entity.id
_entity.type
_entity.pdbx_description
1 polymer ?
#
loop_
_entity_poly.entity_id
_entity_poly.type
_entity_poly.pdbx_seq_one_letter_code
_entity_poly.pdbx_strand_id
1 'polypeptide(L)'
;MKKKLGILLGAILLIGIFIFSFSKLRYKLPKSWNVSLYQNSKDPYGLFIMHEELGKLSNGKMKDLEKLSELKIDPKKAKDYAVVVLGSEIYFDTVSKNLLSKIAENGGIVMIADYYDNFGDDTNGKEDINEETYSTDTPTTDSTESEENILYNQTININDHFELRTNKLFKIKKKKEIEHHYFSDITNDSEIFGTITYKDKAYPNYLKIKPKNYKGYYLYHAEPIYFTNYYLLNEDSYFYAKSVLEPLKGKTIFWYNTSKTYAGSSSMMRFIMSEPALKAAWITLLVLLFFFLIFRSKREQRIIPIYTKEENHTVEFAKTISSLYQENGEVKDIVSKKIDYFLYKLRKTFLIETDDITNKQFIEIVAQKANLSQEECLEKFTILKNIYQKNQPNEHDLKIVYQIIENYKQKANI
;
A
#
# COMPACT_ATOMS: atom_id res chain seq x y z
N MET A 1 27.22 12.21 -22.22
CA MET A 1 28.06 11.74 -21.09
C MET A 1 27.38 11.82 -19.71
N LYS A 2 26.81 12.97 -19.30
CA LYS A 2 26.22 13.15 -17.94
C LYS A 2 25.15 12.11 -17.54
N LYS A 3 24.27 11.69 -18.45
CA LYS A 3 23.25 10.64 -18.18
C LYS A 3 23.85 9.26 -17.90
N LYS A 4 24.92 8.88 -18.62
CA LYS A 4 25.60 7.58 -18.41
C LYS A 4 26.37 7.54 -17.08
N LEU A 5 26.93 8.67 -16.66
CA LEU A 5 27.63 8.80 -15.38
C LEU A 5 26.68 8.67 -14.18
N GLY A 6 25.48 9.26 -14.25
CA GLY A 6 24.47 9.13 -13.20
C GLY A 6 23.96 7.70 -13.01
N ILE A 7 23.78 6.95 -14.11
CA ILE A 7 23.38 5.54 -14.07
C ILE A 7 24.50 4.68 -13.45
N LEU A 8 25.75 4.94 -13.81
CA LEU A 8 26.91 4.22 -13.27
C LEU A 8 27.06 4.44 -11.75
N LEU A 9 26.93 5.69 -11.29
CA LEU A 9 26.99 6.02 -9.86
C LEU A 9 25.84 5.39 -9.08
N GLY A 10 24.62 5.40 -9.63
CA GLY A 10 23.47 4.73 -9.02
C GLY A 10 23.65 3.20 -8.91
N ALA A 11 24.22 2.57 -9.93
CA ALA A 11 24.51 1.13 -9.92
C ALA A 11 25.59 0.76 -8.88
N ILE A 12 26.65 1.55 -8.77
CA ILE A 12 27.71 1.34 -7.77
C ILE A 12 27.15 1.51 -6.36
N LEU A 13 26.27 2.49 -6.12
CA LEU A 13 25.64 2.70 -4.82
C LEU A 13 24.73 1.52 -4.44
N LEU A 14 23.93 1.01 -5.38
CA LEU A 14 23.09 -0.18 -5.17
C LEU A 14 23.92 -1.44 -4.88
N ILE A 15 25.02 -1.63 -5.61
CA ILE A 15 25.95 -2.75 -5.36
C ILE A 15 26.63 -2.61 -3.99
N GLY A 16 27.01 -1.40 -3.61
CA GLY A 16 27.58 -1.11 -2.28
C GLY A 16 26.61 -1.41 -1.15
N ILE A 17 25.34 -1.00 -1.28
CA ILE A 17 24.27 -1.32 -0.32
C ILE A 17 24.02 -2.83 -0.27
N PHE A 18 24.01 -3.50 -1.42
CA PHE A 18 23.83 -4.95 -1.50
C PHE A 18 24.96 -5.69 -0.78
N ILE A 19 26.22 -5.34 -1.05
CA ILE A 19 27.39 -5.94 -0.38
C ILE A 19 27.39 -5.63 1.13
N PHE A 20 27.04 -4.41 1.52
CA PHE A 20 26.95 -4.02 2.93
C PHE A 20 25.86 -4.80 3.68
N SER A 21 24.65 -4.91 3.12
CA SER A 21 23.58 -5.73 3.69
C SER A 21 23.95 -7.22 3.71
N PHE A 22 24.54 -7.74 2.63
CA PHE A 22 24.93 -9.14 2.55
C PHE A 22 26.06 -9.51 3.51
N SER A 23 26.98 -8.57 3.77
CA SER A 23 28.03 -8.78 4.78
C SER A 23 27.44 -8.85 6.20
N LYS A 24 26.43 -8.03 6.53
CA LYS A 24 25.68 -8.13 7.80
C LYS A 24 24.97 -9.47 7.98
N LEU A 25 24.50 -10.12 6.90
CA LEU A 25 23.89 -11.46 6.99
C LEU A 25 24.89 -12.58 7.35
N ARG A 26 26.18 -12.42 7.01
CA ARG A 26 27.21 -13.44 7.27
C ARG A 26 27.79 -13.39 8.68
N TYR A 27 27.71 -12.26 9.36
CA TYR A 27 28.09 -12.19 10.77
C TYR A 27 26.98 -12.82 11.60
N LYS A 28 27.32 -13.78 12.46
CA LYS A 28 26.46 -14.12 13.60
C LYS A 28 26.35 -12.85 14.43
N LEU A 29 25.25 -12.12 14.25
CA LEU A 29 24.97 -10.91 15.02
C LEU A 29 25.16 -11.27 16.50
N PRO A 30 25.82 -10.40 17.29
CA PRO A 30 25.90 -10.63 18.72
C PRO A 30 24.48 -10.85 19.25
N LYS A 31 24.32 -11.81 20.16
CA LYS A 31 23.01 -12.11 20.73
C LYS A 31 22.39 -10.82 21.28
N SER A 32 21.10 -10.60 21.00
CA SER A 32 20.41 -9.41 21.45
C SER A 32 20.24 -9.46 22.97
N TRP A 33 20.61 -8.39 23.67
CA TRP A 33 20.38 -8.26 25.12
C TRP A 33 19.05 -7.56 25.43
N ASN A 34 18.15 -7.45 24.46
CA ASN A 34 16.81 -6.93 24.70
C ASN A 34 15.99 -7.98 25.46
N VAL A 35 15.22 -7.53 26.45
CA VAL A 35 14.29 -8.37 27.20
C VAL A 35 13.15 -8.76 26.26
N SER A 36 13.17 -10.02 25.79
CA SER A 36 12.22 -10.49 24.78
C SER A 36 11.20 -11.47 25.36
N LEU A 37 11.60 -12.27 26.34
CA LEU A 37 10.79 -13.31 26.99
C LEU A 37 10.11 -14.28 26.00
N TYR A 38 10.65 -14.43 24.79
CA TYR A 38 10.12 -15.37 23.82
C TYR A 38 10.55 -16.80 24.14
N GLN A 39 9.58 -17.71 24.16
CA GLN A 39 9.78 -19.15 24.37
C GLN A 39 10.90 -19.73 23.50
N ASN A 40 10.91 -19.41 22.21
CA ASN A 40 11.86 -19.99 21.26
C ASN A 40 13.19 -19.22 21.14
N SER A 41 13.35 -18.11 21.88
CA SER A 41 14.54 -17.26 21.78
C SER A 41 15.70 -17.80 22.60
N LYS A 42 16.86 -17.97 21.94
CA LYS A 42 18.14 -18.36 22.54
C LYS A 42 19.00 -17.16 22.96
N ASP A 43 18.45 -15.96 22.87
CA ASP A 43 19.08 -14.74 23.39
C ASP A 43 19.12 -14.75 24.92
N PRO A 44 20.03 -14.00 25.57
CA PRO A 44 20.18 -13.98 27.02
C PRO A 44 18.87 -13.80 27.79
N TYR A 45 17.96 -12.94 27.33
CA TYR A 45 16.67 -12.69 27.97
C TYR A 45 15.48 -13.34 27.24
N GLY A 46 15.72 -14.48 26.57
CA GLY A 46 14.68 -15.39 26.08
C GLY A 46 14.35 -16.50 27.09
N LEU A 47 13.28 -17.26 26.85
CA LEU A 47 12.77 -18.32 27.75
C LEU A 47 13.09 -19.75 27.31
N PHE A 48 13.95 -19.94 26.32
CA PHE A 48 14.27 -21.25 25.74
C PHE A 48 14.70 -22.30 26.77
N ILE A 49 15.62 -21.97 27.67
CA ILE A 49 16.10 -22.90 28.71
C ILE A 49 14.99 -23.22 29.71
N MET A 50 14.21 -22.21 30.12
CA MET A 50 13.10 -22.43 31.03
C MET A 50 12.06 -23.37 30.46
N HIS A 51 11.67 -23.15 29.20
CA HIS A 51 10.70 -23.98 28.51
C HIS A 51 11.16 -25.44 28.43
N GLU A 52 12.42 -25.67 28.00
CA GLU A 52 13.00 -27.02 27.89
C GLU A 52 13.17 -27.72 29.25
N GLU A 53 13.53 -26.98 30.30
CA GLU A 53 13.87 -27.55 31.61
C GLU A 53 12.72 -27.53 32.63
N LEU A 54 11.60 -26.84 32.37
CA LEU A 54 10.50 -26.67 33.34
C LEU A 54 9.96 -28.01 33.88
N GLY A 55 9.78 -29.00 33.01
CA GLY A 55 9.35 -30.33 33.42
C GLY A 55 10.34 -30.97 34.40
N LYS A 56 11.65 -30.83 34.17
CA LYS A 56 12.69 -31.35 35.07
C LYS A 56 12.80 -30.54 36.35
N LEU A 57 12.77 -29.21 36.27
CA LEU A 57 12.84 -28.30 37.41
C LEU A 57 11.72 -28.53 38.41
N SER A 58 10.53 -28.85 37.91
CA SER A 58 9.34 -29.15 38.71
C SER A 58 9.19 -30.65 39.05
N ASN A 59 10.11 -31.53 38.64
CA ASN A 59 9.91 -32.99 38.73
C ASN A 59 8.54 -33.44 38.20
N GLY A 60 8.04 -32.77 37.16
CA GLY A 60 6.72 -32.95 36.59
C GLY A 60 6.75 -33.31 35.11
N LYS A 61 5.58 -33.31 34.48
CA LYS A 61 5.46 -33.41 33.01
C LYS A 61 5.07 -32.05 32.47
N MET A 62 5.70 -31.59 31.39
CA MET A 62 5.31 -30.35 30.72
C MET A 62 4.63 -30.67 29.39
N LYS A 63 3.58 -29.90 29.06
CA LYS A 63 2.90 -29.92 27.78
C LYS A 63 2.73 -28.49 27.29
N ASP A 64 3.00 -28.26 26.01
CA ASP A 64 2.67 -27.00 25.37
C ASP A 64 1.16 -26.82 25.24
N LEU A 65 0.71 -25.59 25.47
CA LEU A 65 -0.65 -25.14 25.26
C LEU A 65 -0.62 -23.92 24.34
N GLU A 66 -1.09 -24.07 23.11
CA GLU A 66 -1.10 -22.96 22.14
C GLU A 66 -2.25 -21.99 22.39
N LYS A 67 -3.42 -22.50 22.79
CA LYS A 67 -4.60 -21.70 23.12
C LYS A 67 -5.17 -22.18 24.44
N LEU A 68 -5.51 -21.25 25.33
CA LEU A 68 -6.16 -21.58 26.60
C LEU A 68 -7.50 -22.32 26.39
N SER A 69 -8.20 -22.06 25.28
CA SER A 69 -9.45 -22.77 24.91
C SER A 69 -9.28 -24.24 24.57
N GLU A 70 -8.07 -24.70 24.25
CA GLU A 70 -7.78 -26.12 24.00
C GLU A 70 -7.63 -26.91 25.31
N LEU A 71 -7.59 -26.22 26.45
CA LEU A 71 -7.40 -26.84 27.74
C LEU A 71 -8.61 -27.67 28.17
N LYS A 72 -8.49 -28.99 28.01
CA LYS A 72 -9.49 -29.97 28.45
C LYS A 72 -9.00 -30.66 29.72
N ILE A 73 -9.27 -30.05 30.87
CA ILE A 73 -9.00 -30.66 32.18
C ILE A 73 -10.30 -31.17 32.77
N ASP A 74 -10.30 -32.44 33.21
CA ASP A 74 -11.37 -32.98 34.06
C ASP A 74 -11.37 -32.21 35.40
N PRO A 75 -12.47 -31.52 35.76
CA PRO A 75 -12.55 -30.76 37.00
C PRO A 75 -12.16 -31.56 38.24
N LYS A 76 -12.41 -32.88 38.26
CA LYS A 76 -12.06 -33.75 39.41
C LYS A 76 -10.55 -33.98 39.54
N LYS A 77 -9.79 -33.78 38.47
CA LYS A 77 -8.33 -33.98 38.41
C LYS A 77 -7.56 -32.66 38.39
N ALA A 78 -8.23 -31.51 38.44
CA ALA A 78 -7.59 -30.19 38.33
C ALA A 78 -6.42 -30.00 39.31
N LYS A 79 -6.47 -30.59 40.51
CA LYS A 79 -5.39 -30.56 41.51
C LYS A 79 -4.02 -31.10 41.03
N ASP A 80 -4.03 -31.96 40.02
CA ASP A 80 -2.82 -32.59 39.47
C ASP A 80 -2.19 -31.74 38.35
N TYR A 81 -2.84 -30.62 37.99
CA TYR A 81 -2.43 -29.75 36.89
C TYR A 81 -2.01 -28.36 37.38
N ALA A 82 -1.11 -27.75 36.61
CA ALA A 82 -0.78 -26.34 36.73
C ALA A 82 -0.73 -25.69 35.35
N VAL A 83 -1.07 -24.42 35.25
CA VAL A 83 -0.83 -23.59 34.06
C VAL A 83 0.25 -22.59 34.40
N VAL A 84 1.27 -22.48 33.56
CA VAL A 84 2.37 -21.51 33.70
C VAL A 84 2.31 -20.55 32.52
N VAL A 85 2.29 -19.27 32.83
CA VAL A 85 2.27 -18.17 31.86
C VAL A 85 3.40 -17.21 32.20
N LEU A 86 4.35 -17.02 31.29
CA LEU A 86 5.47 -16.08 31.45
C LEU A 86 5.47 -15.11 30.25
N GLY A 87 5.69 -13.83 30.52
CA GLY A 87 5.71 -12.79 29.49
C GLY A 87 6.09 -11.43 30.06
N SER A 88 6.24 -10.42 29.22
CA SER A 88 6.51 -9.05 29.71
C SER A 88 5.24 -8.35 30.17
N GLU A 89 4.16 -8.48 29.41
CA GLU A 89 2.90 -7.78 29.61
C GLU A 89 1.75 -8.62 29.07
N ILE A 90 1.13 -9.45 29.91
CA ILE A 90 0.24 -10.53 29.43
C ILE A 90 -1.22 -10.10 29.52
N TYR A 91 -1.90 -9.93 28.38
CA TYR A 91 -3.34 -9.68 28.38
C TYR A 91 -4.13 -10.98 28.26
N PHE A 92 -5.15 -11.11 29.10
CA PHE A 92 -6.11 -12.22 29.03
C PHE A 92 -7.49 -11.69 28.65
N ASP A 93 -8.09 -12.25 27.61
CA ASP A 93 -9.51 -12.01 27.34
C ASP A 93 -10.40 -12.66 28.42
N THR A 94 -11.65 -12.23 28.52
CA THR A 94 -12.62 -12.73 29.51
C THR A 94 -12.78 -14.26 29.46
N VAL A 95 -12.65 -14.87 28.28
CA VAL A 95 -12.75 -16.33 28.12
C VAL A 95 -11.55 -17.03 28.78
N SER A 96 -10.35 -16.52 28.54
CA SER A 96 -9.08 -16.98 29.08
C SER A 96 -9.04 -16.83 30.59
N LYS A 97 -9.47 -15.66 31.11
CA LYS A 97 -9.62 -15.44 32.56
C LYS A 97 -10.57 -16.46 33.18
N ASN A 98 -11.76 -16.64 32.62
CA ASN A 98 -12.73 -17.62 33.10
C ASN A 98 -12.20 -19.06 33.09
N LEU A 99 -11.44 -19.44 32.06
CA LEU A 99 -10.82 -20.77 31.99
C LEU A 99 -9.76 -20.95 33.08
N LEU A 100 -8.88 -19.96 33.27
CA LEU A 100 -7.85 -19.98 34.32
C LEU A 100 -8.48 -20.00 35.72
N SER A 101 -9.52 -19.19 35.95
CA SER A 101 -10.31 -19.18 37.19
C SER A 101 -10.93 -20.54 37.47
N LYS A 102 -11.53 -21.19 36.47
CA LYS A 102 -12.11 -22.53 36.62
C LYS A 102 -11.08 -23.59 37.02
N ILE A 103 -9.83 -23.47 36.56
CA ILE A 103 -8.76 -24.40 36.97
C ILE A 103 -8.45 -24.20 38.46
N ALA A 104 -8.25 -22.95 38.88
CA ALA A 104 -7.93 -22.61 40.26
C ALA A 104 -9.09 -22.98 41.20
N GLU A 105 -10.34 -22.70 40.83
CA GLU A 105 -11.55 -23.11 41.56
C GLU A 105 -11.57 -24.61 41.83
N ASN A 106 -11.23 -25.41 40.82
CA ASN A 106 -11.29 -26.87 40.89
C ASN A 106 -10.06 -27.52 41.55
N GLY A 107 -9.04 -26.76 41.96
CA GLY A 107 -7.89 -27.29 42.71
C GLY A 107 -6.53 -27.13 42.03
N GLY A 108 -6.51 -26.70 40.77
CA GLY A 108 -5.27 -26.50 40.01
C GLY A 108 -4.50 -25.26 40.44
N ILE A 109 -3.30 -25.11 39.90
CA ILE A 109 -2.45 -23.94 40.14
C ILE A 109 -2.35 -23.13 38.85
N VAL A 110 -2.50 -21.82 38.95
CA VAL A 110 -2.22 -20.90 37.84
C VAL A 110 -1.06 -20.01 38.27
N MET A 111 0.06 -20.12 37.57
CA MET A 111 1.26 -19.31 37.81
C MET A 111 1.41 -18.31 36.67
N ILE A 112 1.51 -17.03 37.01
CA ILE A 112 1.68 -15.92 36.09
C ILE A 112 2.93 -15.15 36.51
N ALA A 113 3.82 -14.87 35.54
CA ALA A 113 4.91 -13.95 35.75
C ALA A 113 4.96 -12.93 34.60
N ASP A 114 4.74 -11.68 34.95
CA ASP A 114 4.75 -10.50 34.10
C ASP A 114 5.19 -9.27 34.92
N TYR A 115 5.57 -8.21 34.20
CA TYR A 115 5.91 -6.93 34.81
C TYR A 115 4.67 -6.10 35.17
N TYR A 116 3.54 -6.38 34.52
CA TYR A 116 2.28 -5.65 34.66
C TYR A 116 1.17 -6.65 34.98
N ASP A 117 0.54 -6.54 36.16
CA ASP A 117 -0.62 -7.38 36.49
C ASP A 117 -1.82 -6.96 35.66
N ASN A 118 -2.05 -7.70 34.58
CA ASN A 118 -3.20 -7.51 33.69
C ASN A 118 -4.25 -8.62 33.88
N PHE A 119 -4.11 -9.47 34.91
CA PHE A 119 -5.12 -10.51 35.17
C PHE A 119 -6.39 -9.89 35.79
N GLY A 120 -6.24 -8.84 36.61
CA GLY A 120 -7.35 -8.04 37.17
C GLY A 120 -7.96 -7.02 36.22
N ASP A 121 -7.25 -6.61 35.15
CA ASP A 121 -7.71 -5.50 34.30
C ASP A 121 -8.71 -5.96 33.24
N ASP A 122 -9.99 -5.70 33.43
CA ASP A 122 -11.04 -5.91 32.41
C ASP A 122 -11.20 -4.67 31.50
N THR A 123 -10.34 -3.65 31.62
CA THR A 123 -10.34 -2.54 30.67
C THR A 123 -9.74 -3.00 29.34
N ASN A 124 -10.60 -3.58 28.51
CA ASN A 124 -10.34 -3.70 27.08
C ASN A 124 -10.03 -2.31 26.51
N GLY A 125 -8.74 -1.98 26.36
CA GLY A 125 -8.24 -0.98 25.44
C GLY A 125 -8.79 0.44 25.61
N LYS A 126 -8.85 0.99 26.82
CA LYS A 126 -8.77 2.44 26.95
C LYS A 126 -7.29 2.81 26.94
N GLU A 127 -6.74 2.92 25.74
CA GLU A 127 -5.56 3.77 25.55
C GLU A 127 -5.92 5.14 26.13
N ASP A 128 -5.24 5.56 27.20
CA ASP A 128 -5.19 6.95 27.64
C ASP A 128 -4.52 7.76 26.53
N ILE A 129 -5.28 8.04 25.47
CA ILE A 129 -4.97 9.10 24.55
C ILE A 129 -5.32 10.37 25.31
N ASN A 130 -4.29 10.96 25.91
CA ASN A 130 -4.31 12.36 26.32
C ASN A 130 -4.53 13.23 25.07
N GLU A 131 -5.76 13.34 24.60
CA GLU A 131 -6.20 14.39 23.69
C GLU A 131 -7.20 15.28 24.42
N GLU A 132 -6.85 16.56 24.45
CA GLU A 132 -7.59 17.64 25.05
C GLU A 132 -9.05 17.65 24.57
N THR A 133 -9.96 17.49 25.53
CA THR A 133 -11.18 18.27 25.70
C THR A 133 -11.87 18.79 24.43
N TYR A 134 -12.93 18.11 24.00
CA TYR A 134 -14.16 18.78 23.57
C TYR A 134 -15.38 17.96 24.02
N SER A 135 -16.12 18.55 24.96
CA SER A 135 -17.34 18.01 25.54
C SER A 135 -18.46 17.90 24.51
N THR A 136 -19.12 16.74 24.47
CA THR A 136 -20.51 16.63 24.02
C THR A 136 -21.25 15.65 24.90
N ASP A 137 -22.25 16.20 25.59
CA ASP A 137 -23.17 15.51 26.49
C ASP A 137 -23.91 14.37 25.79
N THR A 138 -23.86 13.17 26.39
CA THR A 138 -24.91 12.15 26.21
C THR A 138 -25.13 11.41 27.52
N PRO A 139 -26.37 11.33 28.03
CA PRO A 139 -26.67 10.61 29.26
C PRO A 139 -27.02 9.17 28.94
N THR A 140 -26.17 8.21 29.35
CA THR A 140 -26.57 6.81 29.40
C THR A 140 -25.92 6.08 30.57
N THR A 141 -26.76 5.85 31.57
CA THR A 141 -26.98 4.57 32.26
C THR A 141 -25.86 4.00 33.13
N ASP A 142 -26.13 4.07 34.44
CA ASP A 142 -25.51 3.26 35.49
C ASP A 142 -25.38 1.77 35.10
N SER A 143 -24.14 1.31 35.06
CA SER A 143 -23.72 -0.06 35.38
C SER A 143 -22.27 0.03 35.88
N THR A 144 -22.11 0.20 37.20
CA THR A 144 -21.57 -0.80 38.15
C THR A 144 -20.12 -1.22 37.88
N GLU A 145 -19.26 -0.71 38.77
CA GLU A 145 -17.93 -1.22 39.17
C GLU A 145 -16.94 -1.52 38.03
N SER A 146 -16.06 -0.54 37.76
CA SER A 146 -14.73 -0.83 37.24
C SER A 146 -14.02 -1.74 38.24
N GLU A 147 -13.84 -3.03 37.91
CA GLU A 147 -13.00 -3.92 38.71
C GLU A 147 -11.57 -3.35 38.70
N GLU A 148 -11.17 -2.76 39.84
CA GLU A 148 -9.84 -2.22 40.04
C GLU A 148 -8.79 -3.32 39.95
N ASN A 149 -7.63 -3.02 39.37
CA ASN A 149 -6.50 -3.95 39.29
C ASN A 149 -6.16 -4.51 40.68
N ILE A 150 -6.14 -5.85 40.78
CA ILE A 150 -6.04 -6.59 42.05
C ILE A 150 -4.63 -6.51 42.63
N LEU A 151 -3.61 -6.29 41.80
CA LEU A 151 -2.22 -6.08 42.21
C LEU A 151 -1.64 -4.85 41.52
N TYR A 152 -0.97 -4.00 42.31
CA TYR A 152 -0.24 -2.85 41.80
C TYR A 152 1.25 -3.14 41.82
N ASN A 153 1.90 -3.09 40.66
CA ASN A 153 3.34 -3.23 40.54
C ASN A 153 4.02 -1.85 40.56
N GLN A 154 5.09 -1.74 41.33
CA GLN A 154 5.99 -0.60 41.31
C GLN A 154 7.41 -1.06 40.96
N THR A 155 8.20 -0.13 40.42
CA THR A 155 9.58 -0.37 40.06
C THR A 155 10.54 0.19 41.10
N ILE A 156 11.60 -0.55 41.41
CA ILE A 156 12.75 -0.08 42.16
C ILE A 156 14.02 -0.22 41.33
N ASN A 157 14.81 0.85 41.31
CA ASN A 157 16.13 0.87 40.70
C ASN A 157 17.18 0.37 41.70
N ILE A 158 17.84 -0.75 41.37
CA ILE A 158 18.83 -1.40 42.25
C ILE A 158 20.24 -1.25 41.66
N ASN A 159 21.00 -0.34 42.26
CA ASN A 159 22.34 0.00 41.79
C ASN A 159 23.45 -0.79 42.52
N ASP A 160 23.14 -1.37 43.68
CA ASP A 160 24.07 -2.20 44.46
C ASP A 160 23.68 -3.68 44.50
N HIS A 161 24.21 -4.42 45.48
CA HIS A 161 23.86 -5.80 45.79
C HIS A 161 22.44 -5.89 46.33
N PHE A 162 21.74 -6.95 45.94
CA PHE A 162 20.42 -7.30 46.43
C PHE A 162 20.32 -8.81 46.58
N GLU A 163 19.32 -9.27 47.31
CA GLU A 163 19.08 -10.67 47.56
C GLU A 163 17.65 -11.02 47.17
N LEU A 164 17.48 -12.13 46.46
CA LEU A 164 16.17 -12.71 46.27
C LEU A 164 15.90 -13.72 47.37
N ARG A 165 14.71 -13.66 47.95
CA ARG A 165 14.30 -14.55 49.04
C ARG A 165 13.04 -15.28 48.63
N THR A 166 13.03 -16.58 48.92
CA THR A 166 11.82 -17.39 49.03
C THR A 166 11.87 -18.07 50.40
N ASN A 167 11.86 -19.39 50.48
CA ASN A 167 12.26 -20.13 51.70
C ASN A 167 13.78 -20.06 51.97
N LYS A 168 14.57 -19.64 50.97
CA LYS A 168 16.03 -19.50 51.00
C LYS A 168 16.46 -18.15 50.45
N LEU A 169 17.69 -17.76 50.75
CA LEU A 169 18.33 -16.53 50.29
C LEU A 169 19.23 -16.83 49.10
N PHE A 170 19.13 -16.01 48.06
CA PHE A 170 19.90 -16.14 46.81
C PHE A 170 20.53 -14.81 46.43
N LYS A 171 21.83 -14.83 46.12
CA LYS A 171 22.59 -13.66 45.71
C LYS A 171 22.69 -13.63 44.20
N ILE A 172 22.09 -12.63 43.57
CA ILE A 172 21.96 -12.62 42.11
C ILE A 172 23.03 -11.75 41.47
N LYS A 173 23.70 -12.31 40.46
CA LYS A 173 24.69 -11.57 39.64
C LYS A 173 23.98 -10.84 38.50
N LYS A 174 23.77 -9.53 38.65
CA LYS A 174 23.23 -8.69 37.58
C LYS A 174 24.24 -8.48 36.46
N LYS A 175 23.77 -8.48 35.20
CA LYS A 175 24.60 -8.13 34.04
C LYS A 175 24.51 -6.65 33.68
N LYS A 176 23.35 -6.05 33.93
CA LYS A 176 23.01 -4.66 33.63
C LYS A 176 22.15 -4.11 34.77
N GLU A 177 22.17 -2.81 34.96
CA GLU A 177 21.15 -2.11 35.75
C GLU A 177 19.81 -2.30 35.04
N ILE A 178 18.86 -2.87 35.78
CA ILE A 178 17.49 -3.11 35.36
C ILE A 178 16.59 -2.65 36.50
N GLU A 179 15.44 -2.10 36.13
CA GLU A 179 14.36 -1.85 37.07
C GLU A 179 13.77 -3.18 37.50
N HIS A 180 13.55 -3.32 38.80
CA HIS A 180 12.93 -4.49 39.40
C HIS A 180 11.52 -4.15 39.85
N HIS A 181 10.58 -5.04 39.55
CA HIS A 181 9.18 -4.88 39.87
C HIS A 181 8.86 -5.61 41.19
N TYR A 182 7.99 -5.00 41.97
CA TYR A 182 7.47 -5.55 43.21
C TYR A 182 6.02 -5.11 43.39
N PHE A 183 5.26 -5.89 44.17
CA PHE A 183 3.88 -5.61 44.52
C PHE A 183 3.84 -4.57 45.64
N SER A 184 3.27 -3.40 45.36
CA SER A 184 3.15 -2.30 46.32
C SER A 184 1.89 -2.38 47.18
N ASP A 185 0.82 -2.96 46.64
CA ASP A 185 -0.42 -3.23 47.36
C ASP A 185 -0.73 -4.72 47.30
N ILE A 186 -1.17 -5.26 48.44
CA ILE A 186 -1.25 -6.69 48.71
C ILE A 186 -2.59 -6.93 49.39
N THR A 187 -3.49 -7.63 48.70
CA THR A 187 -4.82 -7.93 49.22
C THR A 187 -4.77 -8.86 50.43
N ASN A 188 -5.78 -8.79 51.30
CA ASN A 188 -5.84 -9.62 52.53
C ASN A 188 -5.82 -11.15 52.28
N ASP A 189 -6.17 -11.59 51.07
CA ASP A 189 -6.21 -13.01 50.68
C ASP A 189 -4.88 -13.50 50.06
N SER A 190 -3.81 -12.72 50.18
CA SER A 190 -2.51 -13.00 49.59
C SER A 190 -1.42 -13.29 50.62
N GLU A 191 -0.53 -14.22 50.28
CA GLU A 191 0.59 -14.70 51.09
C GLU A 191 1.90 -14.42 50.34
N ILE A 192 2.85 -13.75 51.00
CA ILE A 192 4.15 -13.41 50.39
C ILE A 192 5.05 -14.64 50.38
N PHE A 193 5.35 -15.15 49.20
CA PHE A 193 6.22 -16.30 48.99
C PHE A 193 7.66 -15.92 48.68
N GLY A 194 7.89 -14.69 48.20
CA GLY A 194 9.22 -14.19 47.93
C GLY A 194 9.34 -12.68 47.89
N THR A 195 10.56 -12.22 48.13
CA THR A 195 10.91 -10.81 48.20
C THR A 195 12.26 -10.51 47.55
N ILE A 196 12.40 -9.27 47.09
CA ILE A 196 13.68 -8.64 46.75
C ILE A 196 14.11 -7.86 47.99
N THR A 197 15.24 -8.22 48.57
CA THR A 197 15.82 -7.50 49.71
C THR A 197 16.90 -6.54 49.21
N TYR A 198 16.70 -5.24 49.46
CA TYR A 198 17.63 -4.19 49.07
C TYR A 198 17.67 -3.10 50.15
N LYS A 199 18.88 -2.74 50.61
CA LYS A 199 19.11 -1.75 51.68
C LYS A 199 18.21 -1.99 52.90
N ASP A 200 18.20 -3.24 53.39
CA ASP A 200 17.43 -3.70 54.55
C ASP A 200 15.90 -3.56 54.43
N LYS A 201 15.39 -3.29 53.22
CA LYS A 201 13.96 -3.32 52.90
C LYS A 201 13.63 -4.54 52.04
N ALA A 202 12.53 -5.20 52.37
CA ALA A 202 12.01 -6.33 51.60
C ALA A 202 10.82 -5.88 50.74
N TYR A 203 10.96 -6.11 49.44
CA TYR A 203 9.97 -5.75 48.41
C TYR A 203 9.33 -7.04 47.88
N PRO A 204 8.02 -7.28 48.11
CA PRO A 204 7.35 -8.51 47.68
C PRO A 204 7.34 -8.65 46.16
N ASN A 205 7.90 -9.73 45.63
CA ASN A 205 7.94 -9.97 44.17
C ASN A 205 7.34 -11.32 43.77
N TYR A 206 6.96 -12.14 44.76
CA TYR A 206 6.31 -13.42 44.53
C TYR A 206 5.21 -13.64 45.56
N LEU A 207 3.98 -13.75 45.08
CA LEU A 207 2.77 -13.86 45.90
C LEU A 207 2.01 -15.12 45.57
N LYS A 208 1.32 -15.64 46.58
CA LYS A 208 0.30 -16.67 46.44
C LYS A 208 -1.05 -16.08 46.83
N ILE A 209 -2.02 -16.16 45.94
CA ILE A 209 -3.38 -15.67 46.20
C ILE A 209 -4.34 -16.85 46.20
N LYS A 210 -5.08 -17.02 47.30
CA LYS A 210 -6.06 -18.10 47.43
C LYS A 210 -7.44 -17.52 47.76
N PRO A 211 -8.32 -17.35 46.76
CA PRO A 211 -9.69 -16.92 47.00
C PRO A 211 -10.44 -17.92 47.89
N LYS A 212 -11.35 -17.42 48.75
CA LYS A 212 -12.03 -18.22 49.79
C LYS A 212 -12.78 -19.44 49.25
N ASN A 213 -13.34 -19.38 48.05
CA ASN A 213 -14.13 -20.45 47.45
C ASN A 213 -13.32 -21.39 46.54
N TYR A 214 -12.00 -21.21 46.46
CA TYR A 214 -11.15 -21.92 45.51
C TYR A 214 -10.41 -23.07 46.21
N LYS A 215 -10.38 -24.25 45.56
CA LYS A 215 -9.61 -25.40 46.06
C LYS A 215 -8.11 -25.26 45.73
N GLY A 216 -7.80 -24.56 44.64
CA GLY A 216 -6.46 -24.24 44.15
C GLY A 216 -6.04 -22.84 44.57
N TYR A 217 -5.12 -22.24 43.81
CA TYR A 217 -4.61 -20.89 44.07
C TYR A 217 -3.82 -20.34 42.87
N TYR A 218 -3.59 -19.04 42.90
CA TYR A 218 -2.73 -18.33 41.97
C TYR A 218 -1.34 -18.09 42.56
N LEU A 219 -0.35 -18.04 41.68
CA LEU A 219 1.02 -17.70 41.99
C LEU A 219 1.45 -16.56 41.05
N TYR A 220 1.72 -15.38 41.60
CA TYR A 220 2.09 -14.19 40.82
C TYR A 220 3.53 -13.81 41.10
N HIS A 221 4.30 -13.62 40.04
CA HIS A 221 5.71 -13.26 40.16
C HIS A 221 6.03 -12.03 39.30
N ALA A 222 6.34 -10.90 39.93
CA ALA A 222 6.52 -9.60 39.27
C ALA A 222 7.75 -9.54 38.34
N GLU A 223 8.68 -10.49 38.48
CA GLU A 223 9.97 -10.48 37.77
C GLU A 223 10.16 -11.72 36.88
N PRO A 224 9.56 -11.78 35.68
CA PRO A 224 9.73 -12.90 34.75
C PRO A 224 11.19 -13.05 34.25
N ILE A 225 12.03 -12.02 34.39
CA ILE A 225 13.41 -12.03 33.92
C ILE A 225 14.26 -13.14 34.55
N TYR A 226 13.96 -13.55 35.78
CA TYR A 226 14.71 -14.59 36.48
C TYR A 226 14.49 -16.00 35.91
N PHE A 227 13.52 -16.16 35.00
CA PHE A 227 13.32 -17.39 34.22
C PHE A 227 14.03 -17.36 32.87
N THR A 228 14.80 -16.32 32.55
CA THR A 228 15.46 -16.24 31.25
C THR A 228 16.77 -17.03 31.17
N ASN A 229 17.21 -17.31 29.94
CA ASN A 229 18.40 -18.09 29.64
C ASN A 229 19.64 -17.62 30.42
N TYR A 230 19.88 -16.32 30.50
CA TYR A 230 21.02 -15.76 31.22
C TYR A 230 20.99 -16.12 32.71
N TYR A 231 19.83 -15.93 33.35
CA TYR A 231 19.69 -16.20 34.78
C TYR A 231 19.72 -17.71 35.06
N LEU A 232 19.09 -18.54 34.24
CA LEU A 232 19.11 -19.99 34.44
C LEU A 232 20.49 -20.64 34.22
N LEU A 233 21.42 -19.96 33.53
CA LEU A 233 22.80 -20.41 33.41
C LEU A 233 23.68 -20.05 34.62
N ASN A 234 23.18 -19.23 35.54
CA ASN A 234 23.88 -18.87 36.78
C ASN A 234 23.34 -19.70 37.95
N GLU A 235 24.24 -20.24 38.78
CA GLU A 235 23.91 -21.19 39.85
C GLU A 235 22.86 -20.66 40.85
N ASP A 236 23.09 -19.51 41.48
CA ASP A 236 22.16 -18.93 42.46
C ASP A 236 20.78 -18.63 41.86
N SER A 237 20.77 -18.10 40.63
CA SER A 237 19.54 -17.77 39.91
C SER A 237 18.77 -19.01 39.45
N TYR A 238 19.48 -20.08 39.06
CA TYR A 238 18.88 -21.38 38.77
C TYR A 238 18.18 -21.96 39.99
N PHE A 239 18.83 -21.94 41.17
CA PHE A 239 18.22 -22.42 42.40
C PHE A 239 17.09 -21.53 42.90
N TYR A 240 17.17 -20.21 42.67
CA TYR A 240 16.05 -19.30 42.90
C TYR A 240 14.83 -19.70 42.06
N ALA A 241 14.99 -19.83 40.73
CA ALA A 241 13.91 -20.23 39.83
C ALA A 241 13.33 -21.60 40.24
N LYS A 242 14.19 -22.56 40.60
CA LYS A 242 13.75 -23.86 41.12
C LYS A 242 12.93 -23.74 42.41
N SER A 243 13.31 -22.82 43.31
CA SER A 243 12.56 -22.54 44.55
C SER A 243 11.18 -21.95 44.26
N VAL A 244 11.09 -21.01 43.32
CA VAL A 244 9.81 -20.43 42.89
C VAL A 244 8.86 -21.49 42.33
N LEU A 245 9.39 -22.48 41.60
CA LEU A 245 8.63 -23.57 41.00
C LEU A 245 8.29 -24.72 41.96
N GLU A 246 8.78 -24.70 43.20
CA GLU A 246 8.54 -25.75 44.19
C GLU A 246 7.04 -26.08 44.40
N PRO A 247 6.10 -25.12 44.43
CA PRO A 247 4.67 -25.41 44.53
C PRO A 247 4.10 -26.22 43.36
N LEU A 248 4.77 -26.20 42.20
CA LEU A 248 4.37 -26.95 41.00
C LEU A 248 4.87 -28.40 41.01
N LYS A 249 5.62 -28.81 42.04
CA LYS A 249 6.34 -30.06 42.05
C LYS A 249 5.42 -31.27 41.86
N GLY A 250 5.75 -32.14 40.90
CA GLY A 250 5.01 -33.37 40.61
C GLY A 250 3.70 -33.19 39.84
N LYS A 251 3.36 -31.97 39.42
CA LYS A 251 2.15 -31.68 38.63
C LYS A 251 2.41 -31.87 37.12
N THR A 252 1.32 -32.03 36.37
CA THR A 252 1.36 -31.86 34.91
C THR A 252 1.19 -30.39 34.59
N ILE A 253 2.24 -29.77 34.06
CA ILE A 253 2.30 -28.35 33.76
C ILE A 253 1.91 -28.12 32.30
N PHE A 254 0.95 -27.23 32.09
CA PHE A 254 0.66 -26.65 30.79
C PHE A 254 1.39 -25.33 30.66
N TRP A 255 2.32 -25.25 29.70
CA TRP A 255 3.00 -24.02 29.36
C TRP A 255 2.17 -23.27 28.32
N TYR A 256 1.66 -22.09 28.69
CA TYR A 256 0.92 -21.24 27.76
C TYR A 256 1.84 -20.23 27.10
N ASN A 257 1.91 -20.30 25.76
CA ASN A 257 2.78 -19.41 24.98
C ASN A 257 2.09 -18.08 24.64
N THR A 258 2.43 -17.04 25.38
CA THR A 258 1.89 -15.68 25.23
C THR A 258 2.27 -15.03 23.89
N SER A 259 3.41 -15.38 23.30
CA SER A 259 3.88 -14.79 22.03
C SER A 259 2.96 -15.04 20.84
N LYS A 260 2.11 -16.07 20.90
CA LYS A 260 1.14 -16.40 19.85
C LYS A 260 -0.22 -15.73 20.05
N THR A 261 -0.52 -15.22 21.24
CA THR A 261 -1.81 -14.60 21.58
C THR A 261 -1.89 -13.13 21.18
N TYR A 262 -0.75 -12.43 21.10
CA TYR A 262 -0.69 -11.07 20.53
C TYR A 262 -1.08 -11.00 19.04
N ALA A 263 -1.32 -12.14 18.39
CA ALA A 263 -1.92 -12.21 17.06
C ALA A 263 -3.40 -11.76 17.03
N GLY A 264 -4.03 -11.50 18.19
CA GLY A 264 -5.44 -11.08 18.29
C GLY A 264 -5.74 -9.62 17.91
N SER A 265 -4.74 -8.73 17.86
CA SER A 265 -4.93 -7.33 17.43
C SER A 265 -3.64 -6.64 16.95
N SER A 266 -2.59 -7.39 16.62
CA SER A 266 -1.46 -6.79 15.91
C SER A 266 -1.87 -6.56 14.46
N SER A 267 -2.17 -5.32 14.06
CA SER A 267 -2.29 -5.01 12.64
C SER A 267 -1.05 -5.55 11.90
N MET A 268 -1.21 -6.07 10.69
CA MET A 268 -0.09 -6.67 9.95
C MET A 268 1.11 -5.71 9.83
N MET A 269 0.85 -4.41 9.84
CA MET A 269 1.87 -3.36 9.90
C MET A 269 2.67 -3.38 11.21
N ARG A 270 2.02 -3.59 12.36
CA ARG A 270 2.69 -3.68 13.66
C ARG A 270 3.69 -4.85 13.69
N PHE A 271 3.32 -6.00 13.12
CA PHE A 271 4.22 -7.14 12.96
C PHE A 271 5.40 -6.85 12.01
N ILE A 272 5.14 -6.19 10.88
CA ILE A 272 6.23 -5.77 9.96
C ILE A 272 7.20 -4.81 10.66
N MET A 273 6.70 -3.93 11.53
CA MET A 273 7.50 -2.94 12.24
C MET A 273 8.24 -3.49 13.47
N SER A 274 7.73 -4.57 14.09
CA SER A 274 8.36 -5.17 15.29
C SER A 274 9.67 -5.87 14.97
N GLU A 275 9.78 -6.45 13.76
CA GLU A 275 10.99 -7.13 13.33
C GLU A 275 11.95 -6.18 12.59
N PRO A 276 13.19 -5.96 13.07
CA PRO A 276 14.13 -5.01 12.47
C PRO A 276 14.42 -5.27 10.99
N ALA A 277 14.48 -6.54 10.59
CA ALA A 277 14.72 -6.94 9.20
C ALA A 277 13.53 -6.60 8.28
N LEU A 278 12.31 -6.90 8.73
CA LEU A 278 11.07 -6.60 8.00
C LEU A 278 10.84 -5.08 7.90
N LYS A 279 11.08 -4.34 8.98
CA LYS A 279 11.04 -2.87 8.99
C LYS A 279 11.99 -2.27 7.96
N ALA A 280 13.24 -2.75 7.91
CA ALA A 280 14.23 -2.28 6.94
C ALA A 280 13.79 -2.60 5.50
N ALA A 281 13.26 -3.81 5.24
CA ALA A 281 12.74 -4.20 3.94
C ALA A 281 11.56 -3.32 3.51
N TRP A 282 10.62 -3.04 4.42
CA TRP A 282 9.46 -2.19 4.18
C TRP A 282 9.85 -0.75 3.84
N ILE A 283 10.75 -0.14 4.63
CA ILE A 283 11.26 1.21 4.34
C ILE A 283 12.00 1.23 3.00
N THR A 284 12.82 0.22 2.71
CA THR A 284 13.54 0.12 1.44
C THR A 284 12.58 0.02 0.25
N LEU A 285 11.51 -0.76 0.37
CA LEU A 285 10.46 -0.86 -0.64
C LEU A 285 9.81 0.51 -0.91
N LEU A 286 9.42 1.24 0.14
CA LEU A 286 8.80 2.56 0.00
C LEU A 286 9.75 3.59 -0.64
N VAL A 287 11.03 3.58 -0.25
CA VAL A 287 12.05 4.44 -0.83
C VAL A 287 12.27 4.11 -2.31
N LEU A 288 12.35 2.83 -2.67
CA LEU A 288 12.49 2.41 -4.06
C LEU A 288 11.26 2.77 -4.90
N LEU A 289 10.05 2.61 -4.35
CA LEU A 289 8.81 3.02 -5.01
C LEU A 289 8.78 4.53 -5.24
N PHE A 290 9.19 5.32 -4.25
CA PHE A 290 9.29 6.77 -4.36
C PHE A 290 10.26 7.17 -5.49
N PHE A 291 11.45 6.58 -5.54
CA PHE A 291 12.39 6.82 -6.63
C PHE A 291 11.84 6.35 -7.99
N PHE A 292 11.20 5.18 -8.04
CA PHE A 292 10.56 4.67 -9.25
C PHE A 292 9.54 5.66 -9.81
N LEU A 293 8.68 6.23 -8.95
CA LEU A 293 7.73 7.25 -9.36
C LEU A 293 8.43 8.51 -9.87
N ILE A 294 9.47 9.01 -9.21
CA ILE A 294 10.22 10.19 -9.69
C ILE A 294 10.79 9.98 -11.10
N PHE A 295 11.40 8.81 -11.35
CA PHE A 295 12.03 8.53 -12.64
C PHE A 295 11.03 8.20 -13.74
N ARG A 296 9.93 7.49 -13.41
CA ARG A 296 8.95 6.99 -14.38
C ARG A 296 7.73 7.91 -14.57
N SER A 297 7.55 8.91 -13.71
CA SER A 297 6.52 9.95 -13.87
C SER A 297 6.79 10.89 -15.05
N LYS A 298 8.02 10.89 -15.59
CA LYS A 298 8.33 11.67 -16.80
C LYS A 298 7.50 11.15 -17.98
N ARG A 299 6.58 11.99 -18.46
CA ARG A 299 5.78 11.72 -19.67
C ARG A 299 6.72 11.51 -20.87
N GLU A 300 6.66 10.33 -21.46
CA GLU A 300 7.28 10.05 -22.77
C GLU A 300 6.28 10.40 -23.87
N GLN A 301 6.63 11.34 -24.74
CA GLN A 301 5.80 11.69 -25.89
C GLN A 301 5.96 10.64 -26.99
N ARG A 302 4.86 10.16 -27.55
CA ARG A 302 4.88 9.23 -28.70
C ARG A 302 5.30 10.00 -29.96
N ILE A 303 6.18 9.40 -30.76
CA ILE A 303 6.58 9.94 -32.07
C ILE A 303 5.32 10.03 -32.95
N ILE A 304 5.02 11.23 -33.45
CA ILE A 304 3.93 11.45 -34.40
C ILE A 304 4.43 11.03 -35.79
N PRO A 305 3.78 10.07 -36.47
CA PRO A 305 4.15 9.71 -37.84
C PRO A 305 3.84 10.86 -38.80
N ILE A 306 4.77 11.17 -39.69
CA ILE A 306 4.61 12.21 -40.71
C ILE A 306 3.90 11.56 -41.91
N TYR A 307 2.63 11.91 -42.15
CA TYR A 307 1.90 11.52 -43.36
C TYR A 307 2.03 12.62 -44.42
N THR A 308 2.42 12.25 -45.65
CA THR A 308 2.45 13.17 -46.79
C THR A 308 1.04 13.48 -47.27
N LYS A 309 0.76 14.74 -47.63
CA LYS A 309 -0.55 15.18 -48.14
C LYS A 309 -0.84 14.57 -49.51
N GLU A 310 -2.06 14.10 -49.75
CA GLU A 310 -2.50 13.57 -51.07
C GLU A 310 -2.49 14.68 -52.14
N GLU A 311 -2.07 14.32 -53.35
CA GLU A 311 -2.00 15.23 -54.50
C GLU A 311 -3.40 15.53 -55.06
N ASN A 312 -3.62 16.75 -55.56
CA ASN A 312 -4.92 17.18 -56.07
C ASN A 312 -5.12 16.75 -57.53
N HIS A 313 -5.76 15.60 -57.75
CA HIS A 313 -6.01 15.03 -59.08
C HIS A 313 -7.22 15.63 -59.84
N THR A 314 -7.92 16.63 -59.30
CA THR A 314 -9.12 17.21 -59.94
C THR A 314 -8.80 17.80 -61.32
N VAL A 315 -7.63 18.42 -61.47
CA VAL A 315 -7.18 19.03 -62.74
C VAL A 315 -6.82 17.97 -63.76
N GLU A 316 -6.17 16.89 -63.35
CA GLU A 316 -5.85 15.76 -64.24
C GLU A 316 -7.12 15.08 -64.73
N PHE A 317 -8.08 14.81 -63.84
CA PHE A 317 -9.35 14.21 -64.21
C PHE A 317 -10.11 15.05 -65.26
N ALA A 318 -10.18 16.37 -65.07
CA ALA A 318 -10.83 17.28 -66.02
C ALA A 318 -10.13 17.27 -67.39
N LYS A 319 -8.79 17.20 -67.43
CA LYS A 319 -8.02 17.10 -68.68
C LYS A 319 -8.31 15.78 -69.40
N THR A 320 -8.32 14.66 -68.68
CA THR A 320 -8.59 13.34 -69.26
C THR A 320 -9.97 13.27 -69.90
N ILE A 321 -11.01 13.76 -69.21
CA ILE A 321 -12.37 13.81 -69.77
C ILE A 321 -12.44 14.71 -70.99
N SER A 322 -11.77 15.87 -70.97
CA SER A 322 -11.73 16.79 -72.12
C SER A 322 -11.03 16.17 -73.34
N SER A 323 -9.92 15.45 -73.15
CA SER A 323 -9.20 14.79 -74.24
C SER A 323 -10.02 13.67 -74.86
N LEU A 324 -10.67 12.84 -74.04
CA LEU A 324 -11.55 11.77 -74.52
C LEU A 324 -12.73 12.32 -75.33
N TYR A 325 -13.31 13.44 -74.89
CA TYR A 325 -14.39 14.11 -75.62
C TYR A 325 -13.93 14.72 -76.94
N GLN A 326 -12.67 15.16 -77.02
CA GLN A 326 -12.09 15.68 -78.26
C GLN A 326 -11.82 14.57 -79.28
N GLU A 327 -11.39 13.39 -78.83
CA GLU A 327 -11.06 12.27 -79.72
C GLU A 327 -12.30 11.53 -80.24
N ASN A 328 -13.34 11.36 -79.41
CA ASN A 328 -14.49 10.51 -79.73
C ASN A 328 -15.83 11.25 -79.86
N GLY A 329 -15.88 12.55 -79.59
CA GLY A 329 -17.12 13.33 -79.62
C GLY A 329 -17.53 13.76 -81.03
N GLU A 330 -18.84 13.79 -81.31
CA GLU A 330 -19.34 14.40 -82.54
C GLU A 330 -19.03 15.90 -82.55
N VAL A 331 -18.41 16.41 -83.63
CA VAL A 331 -17.99 17.82 -83.75
C VAL A 331 -19.13 18.79 -83.46
N LYS A 332 -20.35 18.45 -83.88
CA LYS A 332 -21.56 19.24 -83.62
C LYS A 332 -21.83 19.42 -82.13
N ASP A 333 -21.77 18.33 -81.37
CA ASP A 333 -22.03 18.34 -79.92
C ASP A 333 -20.97 19.16 -79.18
N ILE A 334 -19.69 19.04 -79.59
CA ILE A 334 -18.59 19.83 -79.02
C ILE A 334 -18.78 21.33 -79.30
N VAL A 335 -19.13 21.69 -80.54
CA VAL A 335 -19.38 23.08 -80.95
C VAL A 335 -20.56 23.67 -80.18
N SER A 336 -21.70 22.98 -80.14
CA SER A 336 -22.90 23.43 -79.43
C SER A 336 -22.60 23.63 -77.94
N LYS A 337 -22.01 22.64 -77.26
CA LYS A 337 -21.66 22.75 -75.84
C LYS A 337 -20.67 23.87 -75.55
N LYS A 338 -19.68 24.10 -76.42
CA LYS A 338 -18.73 25.22 -76.25
C LYS A 338 -19.41 26.58 -76.36
N ILE A 339 -20.30 26.75 -77.35
CA ILE A 339 -21.06 27.99 -77.54
C ILE A 339 -22.04 28.18 -76.38
N ASP A 340 -22.81 27.16 -76.01
CA ASP A 340 -23.77 27.22 -74.90
C ASP A 340 -23.09 27.56 -73.57
N TYR A 341 -21.95 26.93 -73.28
CA TYR A 341 -21.17 27.23 -72.08
C TYR A 341 -20.62 28.66 -72.10
N PHE A 342 -20.17 29.13 -73.26
CA PHE A 342 -19.71 30.51 -73.42
C PHE A 342 -20.86 31.51 -73.21
N LEU A 343 -22.02 31.29 -73.82
CA LEU A 343 -23.21 32.13 -73.64
C LEU A 343 -23.72 32.10 -72.20
N TYR A 344 -23.69 30.93 -71.55
CA TYR A 344 -23.97 30.79 -70.12
C TYR A 344 -23.02 31.66 -69.28
N LYS A 345 -21.72 31.64 -69.60
CA LYS A 345 -20.72 32.45 -68.91
C LYS A 345 -20.96 33.95 -69.10
N LEU A 346 -21.29 34.39 -70.31
CA LEU A 346 -21.66 35.79 -70.58
C LEU A 346 -22.91 36.19 -69.81
N ARG A 347 -23.96 35.36 -69.83
CA ARG A 347 -25.21 35.58 -69.09
C ARG A 347 -24.96 35.72 -67.59
N LYS A 348 -24.13 34.84 -67.02
CA LYS A 348 -23.82 34.83 -65.60
C LYS A 348 -22.92 36.01 -65.17
N THR A 349 -21.92 36.34 -65.96
CA THR A 349 -20.94 37.38 -65.61
C THR A 349 -21.44 38.78 -65.91
N PHE A 350 -22.15 38.97 -67.02
CA PHE A 350 -22.62 40.28 -67.47
C PHE A 350 -24.11 40.54 -67.24
N LEU A 351 -24.86 39.54 -66.75
CA LEU A 351 -26.30 39.65 -66.47
C LEU A 351 -27.11 40.08 -67.70
N ILE A 352 -26.76 39.53 -68.87
CA ILE A 352 -27.40 39.82 -70.16
C ILE A 352 -28.16 38.62 -70.72
N GLU A 353 -29.24 38.88 -71.43
CA GLU A 353 -29.94 37.87 -72.23
C GLU A 353 -29.09 37.45 -73.43
N THR A 354 -29.19 36.17 -73.82
CA THR A 354 -28.32 35.54 -74.84
C THR A 354 -29.15 34.77 -75.89
N ASP A 355 -30.47 35.00 -75.91
CA ASP A 355 -31.38 34.32 -76.84
C ASP A 355 -31.21 34.84 -78.28
N ASP A 356 -30.92 36.13 -78.45
CA ASP A 356 -30.49 36.71 -79.72
C ASP A 356 -29.14 37.43 -79.59
N ILE A 357 -28.07 36.68 -79.90
CA ILE A 357 -26.69 37.15 -79.85
C ILE A 357 -26.31 38.14 -80.96
N THR A 358 -27.26 38.50 -81.83
CA THR A 358 -27.08 39.53 -82.88
C THR A 358 -27.85 40.82 -82.61
N ASN A 359 -28.56 40.91 -81.47
CA ASN A 359 -29.26 42.12 -81.07
C ASN A 359 -28.27 43.25 -80.76
N LYS A 360 -28.58 44.48 -81.18
CA LYS A 360 -27.81 45.71 -80.90
C LYS A 360 -27.45 45.87 -79.42
N GLN A 361 -28.41 45.66 -78.51
CA GLN A 361 -28.17 45.81 -77.06
C GLN A 361 -27.16 44.77 -76.53
N PHE A 362 -27.22 43.53 -77.04
CA PHE A 362 -26.28 42.48 -76.68
C PHE A 362 -24.86 42.83 -77.15
N ILE A 363 -24.73 43.25 -78.42
CA ILE A 363 -23.45 43.59 -79.02
C ILE A 363 -22.81 44.81 -78.33
N GLU A 364 -23.59 45.83 -77.98
CA GLU A 364 -23.10 47.01 -77.25
C GLU A 364 -22.44 46.62 -75.93
N ILE A 365 -23.12 45.79 -75.12
CA ILE A 365 -22.62 45.37 -73.80
C ILE A 365 -21.38 44.49 -73.96
N VAL A 366 -21.45 43.49 -74.84
CA VAL A 366 -20.38 42.51 -75.04
C VAL A 366 -19.13 43.15 -75.65
N ALA A 367 -19.29 44.12 -76.57
CA ALA A 367 -18.18 44.88 -77.15
C ALA A 367 -17.50 45.78 -76.11
N GLN A 368 -18.28 46.49 -75.29
CA GLN A 368 -17.75 47.34 -74.20
C GLN A 368 -16.93 46.52 -73.20
N LYS A 369 -17.40 45.32 -72.82
CA LYS A 369 -16.70 44.47 -71.84
C LYS A 369 -15.36 43.92 -72.35
N ALA A 370 -15.20 43.75 -73.65
CA ALA A 370 -13.97 43.26 -74.27
C ALA A 370 -13.11 44.37 -74.91
N ASN A 371 -13.52 45.64 -74.79
CA ASN A 371 -12.91 46.79 -75.48
C ASN A 371 -12.74 46.55 -77.00
N LEU A 372 -13.77 45.97 -77.63
CA LEU A 372 -13.84 45.71 -79.08
C LEU A 372 -14.71 46.75 -79.76
N SER A 373 -14.51 46.99 -81.06
CA SER A 373 -15.47 47.75 -81.84
C SER A 373 -16.78 46.94 -81.95
N GLN A 374 -17.92 47.64 -82.03
CA GLN A 374 -19.22 46.98 -82.18
C GLN A 374 -19.30 46.18 -83.48
N GLU A 375 -18.63 46.66 -84.54
CA GLU A 375 -18.52 46.00 -85.85
C GLU A 375 -17.77 44.67 -85.74
N GLU A 376 -16.59 44.66 -85.10
CA GLU A 376 -15.79 43.44 -84.89
C GLU A 376 -16.52 42.43 -84.00
N CYS A 377 -17.26 42.91 -83.00
CA CYS A 377 -18.05 42.07 -82.12
C CYS A 377 -19.24 41.44 -82.87
N LEU A 378 -20.00 42.25 -83.63
CA LEU A 378 -21.14 41.79 -84.42
C LEU A 378 -20.71 40.73 -85.44
N GLU A 379 -19.60 40.93 -86.14
CA GLU A 379 -19.07 39.96 -87.10
C GLU A 379 -18.81 38.61 -86.43
N LYS A 380 -18.06 38.60 -85.32
CA LYS A 380 -17.70 37.37 -84.60
C LYS A 380 -18.91 36.63 -84.03
N PHE A 381 -19.87 37.34 -83.45
CA PHE A 381 -21.08 36.71 -82.92
C PHE A 381 -22.03 36.24 -84.02
N THR A 382 -22.02 36.88 -85.19
CA THR A 382 -22.73 36.37 -86.38
C THR A 382 -22.12 35.07 -86.87
N ILE A 383 -20.79 34.97 -86.91
CA ILE A 383 -20.08 33.72 -87.24
C ILE A 383 -20.44 32.61 -86.24
N LEU A 384 -20.45 32.90 -84.94
CA LEU A 384 -20.87 31.94 -83.91
C LEU A 384 -22.32 31.47 -84.13
N LYS A 385 -23.26 32.39 -84.42
CA LYS A 385 -24.66 32.06 -84.71
C LYS A 385 -24.80 31.14 -85.91
N ASN A 386 -24.09 31.44 -87.00
CA ASN A 386 -24.12 30.66 -88.23
C ASN A 386 -23.54 29.24 -88.03
N ILE A 387 -22.44 29.12 -87.30
CA ILE A 387 -21.83 27.82 -86.99
C ILE A 387 -22.74 27.02 -86.04
N TYR A 388 -23.36 27.67 -85.05
CA TYR A 388 -24.28 27.03 -84.11
C TYR A 388 -25.50 26.41 -84.80
N GLN A 389 -26.01 27.07 -85.85
CA GLN A 389 -27.17 26.61 -86.62
C GLN A 389 -26.81 25.62 -87.74
N LYS A 390 -25.51 25.34 -87.96
CA LYS A 390 -25.05 24.45 -89.03
C LYS A 390 -25.40 23.00 -88.70
N ASN A 391 -26.01 22.28 -89.65
CA ASN A 391 -26.43 20.89 -89.43
C ASN A 391 -25.26 19.92 -89.22
N GLN A 392 -24.14 20.14 -89.93
CA GLN A 392 -22.91 19.36 -89.84
C GLN A 392 -21.69 20.30 -89.84
N PRO A 393 -21.29 20.83 -88.67
CA PRO A 393 -20.05 21.58 -88.54
C PRO A 393 -18.83 20.64 -88.65
N ASN A 394 -17.73 21.14 -89.20
CA ASN A 394 -16.48 20.41 -89.34
C ASN A 394 -15.42 20.91 -88.34
N GLU A 395 -14.26 20.26 -88.30
CA GLU A 395 -13.17 20.64 -87.38
C GLU A 395 -12.68 22.09 -87.58
N HIS A 396 -12.78 22.62 -88.79
CA HIS A 396 -12.44 24.01 -89.08
C HIS A 396 -13.42 24.97 -88.40
N ASP A 397 -14.72 24.68 -88.45
CA ASP A 397 -15.74 25.45 -87.72
C ASP A 397 -15.49 25.42 -86.21
N LEU A 398 -15.14 24.25 -85.65
CA LEU A 398 -14.78 24.11 -84.24
C LEU A 398 -13.57 24.96 -83.86
N LYS A 399 -12.54 25.00 -84.71
CA LYS A 399 -11.36 25.84 -84.51
C LYS A 399 -11.70 27.33 -84.51
N ILE A 400 -12.56 27.77 -85.42
CA ILE A 400 -13.05 29.15 -85.48
C ILE A 400 -13.81 29.51 -84.20
N VAL A 401 -14.75 28.67 -83.77
CA VAL A 401 -15.52 28.85 -82.53
C VAL A 401 -14.59 28.97 -81.33
N TYR A 402 -13.60 28.07 -81.22
CA TYR A 402 -12.61 28.12 -80.14
C TYR A 402 -11.81 29.43 -80.15
N GLN A 403 -11.30 29.86 -81.30
CA GLN A 403 -10.51 31.08 -81.43
C GLN A 403 -11.33 32.33 -81.08
N ILE A 404 -12.58 32.42 -81.53
CA ILE A 404 -13.46 33.54 -81.21
C ILE A 404 -13.72 33.59 -79.70
N ILE A 405 -14.08 32.45 -79.09
CA ILE A 405 -14.42 32.36 -77.67
C ILE A 405 -13.20 32.69 -76.79
N GLU A 406 -12.05 32.08 -77.04
CA GLU A 406 -10.87 32.29 -76.19
C GLU A 406 -10.29 33.71 -76.35
N ASN A 407 -10.27 34.27 -77.56
CA ASN A 407 -9.88 35.66 -77.78
C ASN A 407 -10.81 36.61 -77.03
N TYR A 408 -12.13 36.38 -77.11
CA TYR A 408 -13.09 37.17 -76.35
C TYR A 408 -12.85 37.06 -74.84
N LYS A 409 -12.70 35.85 -74.30
CA LYS A 409 -12.45 35.61 -72.87
C LYS A 409 -11.19 36.31 -72.37
N GLN A 410 -10.10 36.25 -73.15
CA GLN A 410 -8.85 36.94 -72.82
C GLN A 410 -9.03 38.45 -72.76
N LYS A 411 -9.69 39.04 -73.77
CA LYS A 411 -9.92 40.49 -73.82
C LYS A 411 -10.92 40.98 -72.76
N ALA A 412 -11.93 40.17 -72.43
CA ALA A 412 -12.93 40.48 -71.41
C ALA A 412 -12.53 40.04 -69.99
N ASN A 413 -11.38 39.36 -69.84
CA ASN A 413 -10.86 38.81 -68.59
C ASN A 413 -11.85 37.89 -67.85
N ILE A 414 -12.49 36.95 -68.58
CA ILE A 414 -13.51 36.04 -68.03
C ILE A 414 -13.14 34.57 -68.09
#